data_AF-A0A0C2D1B4-F1
#
_entry.id   AF-A0A0C2D1B4-F1
#
_cell.length_a   1.000
_cell.length_b   1.000
_cell.length_c   1.000
_cell.angle_alpha   90.00
_cell.angle_beta   90.00
_cell.angle_gamma   90.00
#
_symmetry.space_group_name_H-M   'P 1'
#
loop_
_entity.id
_entity.type
_entity.pdbx_description
1 polymer ?
#
loop_
_entity_poly.entity_id
_entity_poly.type
_entity_poly.pdbx_seq_one_letter_code
_entity_poly.pdbx_strand_id
1 'polypeptide(L)'
;MRNKLLIFTYCLSTAVLSQKYGPPGPLSSHFVDWLIAHGYENDNFDRPDVGPNGSFGGKKRATEQIRNEPVIFIHGNGDAALHAQAPLATGWSRSIQYFMEQNYTEGELYATTWGDAWGTGSILDSYSTMHTCSNLLFLRRFIEAVISYTGARKVDVIAHSVGVVLARKALKGGSLVGTDGNCTLGPPLTSKIDTFVGIAGPNYGLCVCQLAQTVPAWCNALDGLYPGYTCQDQLLCGYTSGNCKQENYSALLEKLNNDPAREAEHVYAMWSDVDEVLLFRGMTWGKPTSRIPGMNGRWVSDRNGHVAMKDLTELRQFEAVVHHSI
;
A
#
# COMPACT_ATOMS: atom_id res chain seq x y z
N MET A 1 70.85 15.42 -10.67
CA MET A 1 69.95 16.43 -11.25
C MET A 1 68.82 15.71 -11.98
N ARG A 2 67.56 15.96 -11.55
CA ARG A 2 66.26 15.71 -12.22
C ARG A 2 65.93 14.27 -12.65
N ASN A 3 64.74 13.71 -12.49
CA ASN A 3 63.49 14.03 -11.80
C ASN A 3 62.77 12.68 -11.69
N LYS A 4 62.50 12.16 -10.49
CA LYS A 4 61.55 11.04 -10.33
C LYS A 4 60.18 11.63 -10.04
N LEU A 5 59.31 11.59 -11.05
CA LEU A 5 57.91 11.99 -10.93
C LEU A 5 57.19 10.91 -10.10
N LEU A 6 56.96 11.19 -8.81
CA LEU A 6 56.04 10.41 -7.99
C LEU A 6 54.62 10.78 -8.39
N ILE A 7 53.93 9.87 -9.07
CA ILE A 7 52.49 9.96 -9.29
C ILE A 7 51.83 9.49 -7.99
N PHE A 8 51.40 10.45 -7.17
CA PHE A 8 50.48 10.21 -6.08
C PHE A 8 49.10 9.98 -6.70
N THR A 9 48.69 8.71 -6.81
CA THR A 9 47.30 8.38 -7.11
C THR A 9 46.47 8.74 -5.88
N TYR A 10 45.89 9.94 -5.89
CA TYR A 10 44.84 10.31 -4.95
C TYR A 10 43.69 9.32 -5.13
N CYS A 11 43.49 8.45 -4.15
CA CYS A 11 42.27 7.67 -4.04
C CYS A 11 41.18 8.66 -3.62
N LEU A 12 40.58 9.34 -4.60
CA LEU A 12 39.29 10.01 -4.41
C LEU A 12 38.29 8.90 -4.09
N SER A 13 38.03 8.71 -2.81
CA SER A 13 36.87 7.99 -2.32
C SER A 13 35.64 8.73 -2.84
N THR A 14 35.15 8.31 -4.00
CA THR A 14 33.88 8.74 -4.54
C THR A 14 32.78 8.23 -3.62
N ALA A 15 32.39 9.06 -2.67
CA ALA A 15 31.06 9.06 -2.09
C ALA A 15 30.05 9.51 -3.17
N VAL A 16 29.94 8.72 -4.24
CA VAL A 16 28.99 8.91 -5.35
C VAL A 16 28.68 7.52 -5.90
N LEU A 17 27.74 6.81 -5.26
CA LEU A 17 26.89 5.71 -5.79
C LEU A 17 26.06 5.07 -4.66
N SER A 18 25.45 5.86 -3.77
CA SER A 18 24.51 5.33 -2.76
C SER A 18 23.08 5.13 -3.28
N GLN A 19 22.88 5.17 -4.60
CA GLN A 19 21.57 4.99 -5.23
C GLN A 19 21.65 3.86 -6.25
N LYS A 20 21.78 2.61 -5.77
CA LYS A 20 21.60 1.48 -6.68
C LYS A 20 20.98 0.21 -6.12
N TYR A 21 20.90 0.00 -4.81
CA TYR A 21 20.15 -1.13 -4.27
C TYR A 21 19.49 -0.72 -2.95
N GLY A 22 18.16 -0.74 -2.91
CA GLY A 22 17.41 -0.62 -1.65
C GLY A 22 17.69 -1.81 -0.73
N PRO A 23 17.04 -1.88 0.45
CA PRO A 23 17.20 -3.00 1.36
C PRO A 23 16.82 -4.31 0.63
N PRO A 24 17.65 -5.36 0.73
CA PRO A 24 17.41 -6.60 0.01
C PRO A 24 16.26 -7.38 0.67
N GLY A 25 15.38 -7.96 -0.14
CA GLY A 25 14.50 -9.04 0.29
C GLY A 25 15.17 -10.41 0.15
N PRO A 26 14.42 -11.52 0.27
CA PRO A 26 12.98 -11.61 0.58
C PRO A 26 12.70 -11.51 2.10
N LEU A 27 11.58 -12.06 2.58
CA LEU A 27 11.37 -12.33 4.01
C LEU A 27 12.57 -13.10 4.60
N SER A 28 12.89 -12.81 5.87
CA SER A 28 13.94 -13.53 6.58
C SER A 28 13.59 -15.01 6.76
N SER A 29 14.59 -15.89 6.73
CA SER A 29 14.38 -17.32 6.94
C SER A 29 13.69 -17.60 8.28
N HIS A 30 14.00 -16.81 9.32
CA HIS A 30 13.37 -16.94 10.62
C HIS A 30 11.86 -16.69 10.55
N PHE A 31 11.42 -15.69 9.77
CA PHE A 31 9.99 -15.43 9.65
C PHE A 31 9.31 -16.50 8.77
N VAL A 32 9.95 -16.94 7.69
CA VAL A 32 9.46 -18.06 6.85
C VAL A 32 9.30 -19.34 7.66
N ASP A 33 10.30 -19.73 8.46
CA ASP A 33 10.23 -20.90 9.34
C ASP A 33 9.09 -20.77 10.36
N TRP A 34 8.88 -19.58 10.90
CA TRP A 34 7.78 -19.30 11.81
C TRP A 34 6.42 -19.43 11.09
N LEU A 35 6.28 -18.89 9.88
CA LEU A 35 5.06 -18.98 9.08
C LEU A 35 4.68 -20.44 8.83
N ILE A 36 5.64 -21.27 8.41
CA ILE A 36 5.44 -22.72 8.21
C ILE A 36 5.01 -23.39 9.52
N ALA A 37 5.65 -23.06 10.64
CA ALA A 37 5.31 -23.65 11.94
C ALA A 37 3.91 -23.24 12.46
N HIS A 38 3.29 -22.20 11.90
CA HIS A 38 2.01 -21.64 12.35
C HIS A 38 0.89 -21.73 11.31
N GLY A 39 1.04 -22.57 10.27
CA GLY A 39 -0.03 -22.86 9.32
C GLY A 39 -0.20 -21.84 8.19
N TYR A 40 0.87 -21.12 7.85
CA TYR A 40 0.90 -20.15 6.76
C TYR A 40 1.70 -20.63 5.53
N GLU A 41 2.10 -21.90 5.48
CA GLU A 41 2.94 -22.47 4.41
C GLU A 41 2.30 -22.40 3.02
N ASN A 42 0.96 -22.30 2.95
CA ASN A 42 0.22 -22.23 1.69
C ASN A 42 -0.13 -20.79 1.27
N ASP A 43 0.21 -19.79 2.08
CA ASP A 43 -0.13 -18.38 1.78
C ASP A 43 0.85 -17.74 0.79
N ASN A 44 2.06 -18.30 0.60
CA ASN A 44 3.06 -17.81 -0.36
C ASN A 44 3.47 -16.34 -0.14
N PHE A 45 3.65 -15.91 1.12
CA PHE A 45 4.05 -14.54 1.45
C PHE A 45 5.47 -14.17 1.03
N ASP A 46 6.34 -15.15 0.79
CA ASP A 46 7.73 -14.94 0.37
C ASP A 46 7.86 -14.58 -1.12
N ARG A 47 6.84 -14.89 -1.93
CA ARG A 47 6.68 -14.48 -3.35
C ARG A 47 7.92 -14.74 -4.23
N PRO A 48 8.44 -15.99 -4.26
CA PRO A 48 9.61 -16.32 -5.07
C PRO A 48 9.37 -16.17 -6.58
N ASP A 49 8.11 -16.17 -7.03
CA ASP A 49 7.70 -15.93 -8.40
C ASP A 49 7.99 -14.50 -8.90
N VAL A 50 8.01 -13.52 -7.99
CA VAL A 50 8.41 -12.12 -8.27
C VAL A 50 9.95 -11.96 -8.21
N GLY A 51 10.63 -12.91 -7.56
CA GLY A 51 12.07 -12.90 -7.32
C GLY A 51 12.45 -12.39 -5.92
N PRO A 52 13.72 -12.06 -5.66
CA PRO A 52 14.22 -11.73 -4.32
C PRO A 52 13.59 -10.48 -3.70
N ASN A 53 12.90 -9.67 -4.51
CA ASN A 53 12.24 -8.43 -4.11
C ASN A 53 10.71 -8.58 -3.98
N GLY A 54 10.19 -9.81 -4.06
CA GLY A 54 8.78 -10.13 -3.90
C GLY A 54 8.25 -9.92 -2.48
N SER A 55 9.13 -9.85 -1.49
CA SER A 55 8.78 -9.69 -0.08
C SER A 55 9.94 -9.07 0.73
N PHE A 56 9.67 -8.64 1.96
CA PHE A 56 10.66 -8.08 2.87
C PHE A 56 10.20 -8.19 4.33
N GLY A 57 11.14 -8.45 5.23
CA GLY A 57 10.92 -8.35 6.66
C GLY A 57 11.09 -9.65 7.44
N GLY A 58 11.21 -9.50 8.75
CA GLY A 58 11.43 -10.61 9.66
C GLY A 58 12.71 -10.45 10.46
N LYS A 59 12.75 -11.04 11.65
CA LYS A 59 13.93 -10.96 12.50
C LYS A 59 15.09 -11.68 11.82
N LYS A 60 16.31 -11.16 11.95
CA LYS A 60 17.52 -11.86 11.51
C LYS A 60 17.85 -13.03 12.43
N ARG A 61 17.49 -12.91 13.71
CA ARG A 61 17.77 -13.90 14.77
C ARG A 61 16.65 -13.89 15.80
N ALA A 62 16.44 -15.01 16.48
CA ALA A 62 15.40 -15.15 17.50
C ALA A 62 15.56 -14.17 18.69
N THR A 63 16.79 -13.73 18.97
CA THR A 63 17.10 -12.81 20.07
C THR A 63 16.90 -11.34 19.71
N GLU A 64 16.54 -11.02 18.47
CA GLU A 64 16.24 -9.65 18.06
C GLU A 64 14.99 -9.13 18.77
N GLN A 65 15.12 -7.95 19.37
CA GLN A 65 14.04 -7.30 20.09
C GLN A 65 13.31 -6.33 19.16
N ILE A 66 11.98 -6.41 19.16
CA ILE A 66 11.09 -5.44 18.53
C ILE A 66 10.95 -4.28 19.52
N ARG A 67 11.43 -3.10 19.14
CA ARG A 67 11.47 -1.88 19.95
C ARG A 67 10.45 -0.85 19.49
N ASN A 68 10.28 -0.74 18.18
CA ASN A 68 9.27 0.11 17.55
C ASN A 68 8.00 -0.70 17.25
N GLU A 69 6.87 -0.02 17.07
CA GLU A 69 5.68 -0.67 16.54
C GLU A 69 5.96 -1.11 15.08
N PRO A 70 5.79 -2.39 14.73
CA PRO A 70 6.10 -2.88 13.38
C PRO A 70 5.26 -2.20 12.31
N VAL A 71 5.86 -1.90 11.16
CA VAL A 71 5.18 -1.26 10.02
C VAL A 71 4.97 -2.24 8.89
N ILE A 72 3.73 -2.32 8.40
CA ILE A 72 3.32 -3.18 7.29
C ILE A 72 2.99 -2.30 6.08
N PHE A 73 3.67 -2.57 4.97
CA PHE A 73 3.52 -1.81 3.74
C PHE A 73 2.69 -2.59 2.70
N ILE A 74 1.65 -1.97 2.15
CA ILE A 74 0.70 -2.57 1.20
C ILE A 74 0.70 -1.77 -0.10
N HIS A 75 1.34 -2.33 -1.14
CA HIS A 75 1.53 -1.65 -2.43
C HIS A 75 0.23 -1.54 -3.24
N GLY A 76 0.28 -0.78 -4.35
CA GLY A 76 -0.81 -0.62 -5.31
C GLY A 76 -0.86 -1.71 -6.39
N ASN A 77 -1.89 -1.69 -7.24
CA ASN A 77 -2.04 -2.69 -8.30
C ASN A 77 -0.83 -2.72 -9.26
N GLY A 78 -0.29 -3.91 -9.55
CA GLY A 78 0.86 -4.09 -10.45
C GLY A 78 2.22 -3.65 -9.87
N ASP A 79 2.29 -3.20 -8.62
CA ASP A 79 3.54 -2.91 -7.93
C ASP A 79 4.06 -4.17 -7.18
N ALA A 80 5.11 -4.06 -6.38
CA ALA A 80 5.71 -5.15 -5.63
C ALA A 80 6.06 -4.74 -4.19
N ALA A 81 6.48 -5.70 -3.35
CA ALA A 81 6.95 -5.40 -1.99
C ALA A 81 8.18 -4.48 -1.99
N LEU A 82 9.18 -4.81 -2.82
CA LEU A 82 10.38 -4.01 -3.05
C LEU A 82 10.53 -3.72 -4.54
N HIS A 83 11.52 -2.90 -4.89
CA HIS A 83 11.84 -2.57 -6.27
C HIS A 83 12.15 -3.82 -7.10
N ALA A 84 11.21 -4.25 -7.95
CA ALA A 84 11.41 -5.38 -8.86
C ALA A 84 11.73 -4.89 -10.29
N GLN A 85 11.04 -3.84 -10.76
CA GLN A 85 11.26 -3.26 -12.09
C GLN A 85 10.70 -1.85 -12.21
N ALA A 86 11.50 -0.89 -12.70
CA ALA A 86 11.02 0.44 -13.06
C ALA A 86 10.22 0.43 -14.39
N PRO A 87 9.19 1.31 -14.56
CA PRO A 87 8.75 2.36 -13.63
C PRO A 87 7.60 1.97 -12.69
N LEU A 88 7.00 0.78 -12.84
CA LEU A 88 5.73 0.44 -12.17
C LEU A 88 5.89 -0.38 -10.89
N ALA A 89 6.91 -1.24 -10.79
CA ALA A 89 7.20 -2.05 -9.62
C ALA A 89 8.38 -1.47 -8.81
N THR A 90 8.17 -0.27 -8.26
CA THR A 90 9.16 0.44 -7.42
C THR A 90 9.15 -0.04 -5.98
N GLY A 91 8.03 -0.61 -5.53
CA GLY A 91 7.78 -1.15 -4.20
C GLY A 91 8.06 -0.17 -3.07
N TRP A 92 8.30 -0.68 -1.87
CA TRP A 92 8.51 0.11 -0.67
C TRP A 92 9.99 0.34 -0.34
N SER A 93 10.89 0.08 -1.29
CA SER A 93 12.34 0.15 -1.05
C SER A 93 12.81 1.50 -0.50
N ARG A 94 12.22 2.62 -0.96
CA ARG A 94 12.58 3.96 -0.44
C ARG A 94 12.05 4.19 0.98
N SER A 95 10.78 3.86 1.24
CA SER A 95 10.19 3.99 2.57
C SER A 95 10.89 3.10 3.58
N ILE A 96 11.12 1.82 3.25
CA ILE A 96 11.81 0.88 4.15
C ILE A 96 13.25 1.37 4.43
N GLN A 97 13.98 1.80 3.39
CA GLN A 97 15.31 2.38 3.56
C GLN A 97 15.29 3.58 4.52
N TYR A 98 14.33 4.48 4.36
CA TYR A 98 14.17 5.64 5.23
C TYR A 98 13.87 5.25 6.68
N PHE A 99 12.94 4.32 6.92
CA PHE A 99 12.64 3.84 8.27
C PHE A 99 13.87 3.19 8.91
N MET A 100 14.66 2.42 8.15
CA MET A 100 15.93 1.86 8.64
C MET A 100 16.95 2.94 9.01
N GLU A 101 17.01 4.04 8.25
CA GLU A 101 17.81 5.23 8.59
C GLU A 101 17.31 5.94 9.86
N GLN A 102 16.04 5.73 10.23
CA GLN A 102 15.43 6.18 11.50
C GLN A 102 15.49 5.11 12.62
N ASN A 103 16.42 4.15 12.53
CA ASN A 103 16.66 3.08 13.51
C ASN A 103 15.57 2.01 13.63
N TYR A 104 14.71 1.84 12.63
CA TYR A 104 13.93 0.61 12.51
C TYR A 104 14.82 -0.56 12.06
N THR A 105 14.49 -1.77 12.50
CA THR A 105 15.15 -3.00 12.03
C THR A 105 14.31 -3.73 10.99
N GLU A 106 14.91 -4.71 10.30
CA GLU A 106 14.19 -5.60 9.37
C GLU A 106 13.10 -6.42 10.08
N GLY A 107 13.29 -6.71 11.38
CA GLY A 107 12.27 -7.33 12.22
C GLY A 107 11.07 -6.43 12.54
N GLU A 108 11.11 -5.16 12.14
CA GLU A 108 10.08 -4.15 12.43
C GLU A 108 9.40 -3.62 11.16
N LEU A 109 9.80 -4.10 9.97
CA LEU A 109 9.33 -3.58 8.68
C LEU A 109 8.94 -4.76 7.78
N TYR A 110 7.72 -4.74 7.25
CA TYR A 110 7.13 -5.89 6.56
C TYR A 110 6.44 -5.49 5.27
N ALA A 111 6.75 -6.22 4.19
CA ALA A 111 6.05 -6.08 2.92
C ALA A 111 5.97 -7.44 2.22
N THR A 112 4.85 -7.70 1.56
CA THR A 112 4.70 -8.84 0.65
C THR A 112 3.96 -8.38 -0.60
N THR A 113 4.23 -9.02 -1.74
CA THR A 113 3.52 -8.73 -2.97
C THR A 113 2.18 -9.44 -2.95
N TRP A 114 1.07 -8.72 -3.12
CA TRP A 114 -0.26 -9.31 -3.32
C TRP A 114 -0.65 -9.23 -4.79
N GLY A 115 -1.42 -10.21 -5.28
CA GLY A 115 -1.77 -10.31 -6.70
C GLY A 115 -0.55 -10.41 -7.62
N ASP A 116 -0.74 -10.04 -8.88
CA ASP A 116 0.33 -10.01 -9.87
C ASP A 116 1.14 -8.70 -9.78
N ALA A 117 2.46 -8.81 -9.68
CA ALA A 117 3.38 -7.69 -9.90
C ALA A 117 3.58 -7.45 -11.40
N TRP A 118 4.05 -6.25 -11.76
CA TRP A 118 4.41 -5.94 -13.15
C TRP A 118 5.39 -6.98 -13.72
N GLY A 119 5.04 -7.53 -14.89
CA GLY A 119 5.84 -8.57 -15.56
C GLY A 119 5.62 -9.99 -15.02
N THR A 120 4.78 -10.15 -14.00
CA THR A 120 4.25 -11.45 -13.54
C THR A 120 2.78 -11.58 -13.96
N GLY A 121 2.28 -12.82 -14.04
CA GLY A 121 0.88 -13.08 -14.36
C GLY A 121 0.46 -12.77 -15.80
N SER A 122 -0.84 -12.64 -16.02
CA SER A 122 -1.45 -12.45 -17.35
C SER A 122 -2.08 -11.07 -17.45
N ILE A 123 -1.61 -10.23 -18.40
CA ILE A 123 -2.19 -8.90 -18.66
C ILE A 123 -3.69 -8.99 -18.96
N LEU A 124 -4.12 -10.04 -19.67
CA LEU A 124 -5.53 -10.25 -19.96
C LEU A 124 -6.30 -10.49 -18.66
N ASP A 125 -5.77 -11.33 -17.77
CA ASP A 125 -6.41 -11.63 -16.49
C ASP A 125 -6.48 -10.40 -15.59
N SER A 126 -5.40 -9.62 -15.48
CA SER A 126 -5.38 -8.37 -14.70
C SER A 126 -6.38 -7.32 -15.23
N TYR A 127 -6.77 -7.42 -16.50
CA TYR A 127 -7.73 -6.50 -17.13
C TYR A 127 -9.17 -7.03 -17.10
N SER A 128 -9.36 -8.36 -17.15
CA SER A 128 -10.67 -9.01 -17.28
C SER A 128 -11.23 -9.58 -15.98
N THR A 129 -10.38 -9.80 -14.97
CA THR A 129 -10.74 -10.56 -13.78
C THR A 129 -10.40 -9.75 -12.53
N MET A 130 -11.30 -9.79 -11.56
CA MET A 130 -11.08 -9.23 -10.22
C MET A 130 -10.87 -10.37 -9.23
N HIS A 131 -9.76 -10.32 -8.50
CA HIS A 131 -9.38 -11.29 -7.46
C HIS A 131 -9.52 -10.69 -6.07
N THR A 132 -10.62 -9.96 -5.84
CA THR A 132 -10.79 -9.11 -4.66
C THR A 132 -10.78 -9.91 -3.37
N CYS A 133 -11.58 -10.97 -3.28
CA CYS A 133 -11.64 -11.78 -2.07
C CYS A 133 -10.34 -12.52 -1.79
N SER A 134 -9.70 -13.04 -2.84
CA SER A 134 -8.41 -13.73 -2.75
C SER A 134 -7.33 -12.79 -2.20
N ASN A 135 -7.24 -11.57 -2.74
CA ASN A 135 -6.29 -10.55 -2.27
C ASN A 135 -6.60 -10.08 -0.83
N LEU A 136 -7.87 -9.92 -0.47
CA LEU A 136 -8.26 -9.52 0.88
C LEU A 136 -7.93 -10.60 1.92
N LEU A 137 -8.15 -11.87 1.61
CA LEU A 137 -7.80 -12.98 2.50
C LEU A 137 -6.28 -13.06 2.68
N PHE A 138 -5.52 -12.95 1.58
CA PHE A 138 -4.06 -12.93 1.61
C PHE A 138 -3.53 -11.77 2.49
N LEU A 139 -3.98 -10.53 2.25
CA LEU A 139 -3.55 -9.36 3.03
C LEU A 139 -3.98 -9.46 4.49
N ARG A 140 -5.21 -9.92 4.76
CA ARG A 140 -5.70 -10.10 6.13
C ARG A 140 -4.81 -11.07 6.91
N ARG A 141 -4.51 -12.23 6.31
CA ARG A 141 -3.67 -13.26 6.94
C ARG A 141 -2.24 -12.78 7.11
N PHE A 142 -1.68 -12.01 6.17
CA PHE A 142 -0.34 -11.43 6.32
C PHE A 142 -0.27 -10.47 7.51
N ILE A 143 -1.25 -9.57 7.65
CA ILE A 143 -1.31 -8.62 8.77
C ILE A 143 -1.41 -9.37 10.11
N GLU A 144 -2.28 -10.37 10.21
CA GLU A 144 -2.43 -11.21 11.41
C GLU A 144 -1.15 -12.00 11.73
N ALA A 145 -0.46 -12.51 10.70
CA ALA A 145 0.82 -13.18 10.85
C ALA A 145 1.90 -12.25 11.42
N VAL A 146 2.02 -11.03 10.91
CA VAL A 146 3.00 -10.04 11.43
C VAL A 146 2.68 -9.65 12.87
N ILE A 147 1.40 -9.39 13.20
CA ILE A 147 0.97 -9.10 14.58
C ILE A 147 1.37 -10.24 15.53
N SER A 148 1.11 -11.49 15.13
CA SER A 148 1.39 -12.68 15.94
C SER A 148 2.89 -12.94 16.07
N TYR A 149 3.65 -12.84 14.96
CA TYR A 149 5.08 -13.11 14.91
C TYR A 149 5.91 -12.12 15.74
N THR A 150 5.57 -10.83 15.65
CA THR A 150 6.28 -9.78 16.36
C THR A 150 5.93 -9.76 17.85
N GLY A 151 4.71 -10.20 18.19
CA GLY A 151 4.16 -10.09 19.54
C GLY A 151 3.90 -8.63 19.95
N ALA A 152 3.94 -7.69 19.01
CA ALA A 152 3.74 -6.29 19.28
C ALA A 152 2.29 -6.04 19.73
N ARG A 153 2.10 -5.09 20.64
CA ARG A 153 0.77 -4.71 21.12
C ARG A 153 -0.08 -4.16 19.96
N LYS A 154 0.56 -3.38 19.09
CA LYS A 154 0.01 -2.82 17.87
C LYS A 154 1.06 -2.79 16.75
N VAL A 155 0.58 -2.62 15.53
CA VAL A 155 1.34 -2.41 14.31
C VAL A 155 0.80 -1.21 13.56
N ASP A 156 1.59 -0.67 12.64
CA ASP A 156 1.20 0.39 11.71
C ASP A 156 1.03 -0.17 10.31
N VAL A 157 0.14 0.44 9.52
CA VAL A 157 -0.11 0.03 8.15
C VAL A 157 -0.04 1.23 7.22
N ILE A 158 0.82 1.16 6.21
CA ILE A 158 0.96 2.16 5.16
C ILE A 158 0.56 1.51 3.84
N ALA A 159 -0.42 2.10 3.16
CA ALA A 159 -0.95 1.55 1.92
C ALA A 159 -0.94 2.57 0.79
N HIS A 160 -0.77 2.11 -0.45
CA HIS A 160 -0.74 2.96 -1.64
C HIS A 160 -1.77 2.54 -2.69
N SER A 161 -2.36 3.52 -3.39
CA SER A 161 -3.27 3.32 -4.52
C SER A 161 -4.42 2.36 -4.17
N VAL A 162 -4.72 1.38 -5.02
CA VAL A 162 -5.72 0.33 -4.79
C VAL A 162 -5.46 -0.45 -3.49
N GLY A 163 -4.20 -0.57 -3.08
CA GLY A 163 -3.81 -1.16 -1.80
C GLY A 163 -4.45 -0.47 -0.60
N VAL A 164 -4.79 0.83 -0.69
CA VAL A 164 -5.53 1.55 0.35
C VAL A 164 -6.92 0.95 0.54
N VAL A 165 -7.68 0.75 -0.54
CA VAL A 165 -9.04 0.18 -0.47
C VAL A 165 -9.00 -1.23 0.11
N LEU A 166 -8.05 -2.05 -0.34
CA LEU A 166 -7.87 -3.41 0.15
C LEU A 166 -7.44 -3.45 1.62
N ALA A 167 -6.45 -2.64 2.01
CA ALA A 167 -5.99 -2.54 3.39
C ALA A 167 -7.11 -2.10 4.33
N ARG A 168 -7.86 -1.05 3.98
CA ARG A 168 -9.01 -0.59 4.78
C ARG A 168 -10.01 -1.72 4.99
N LYS A 169 -10.34 -2.48 3.95
CA LYS A 169 -11.27 -3.60 4.06
C LYS A 169 -10.69 -4.77 4.88
N ALA A 170 -9.42 -5.11 4.71
CA ALA A 170 -8.73 -6.12 5.52
C ALA A 170 -8.71 -5.75 7.01
N LEU A 171 -8.45 -4.48 7.33
CA LEU A 171 -8.41 -3.97 8.71
C LEU A 171 -9.80 -3.92 9.35
N LYS A 172 -10.81 -3.42 8.63
CA LYS A 172 -12.19 -3.34 9.15
C LYS A 172 -12.88 -4.71 9.21
N GLY A 173 -12.41 -5.68 8.45
CA GLY A 173 -12.90 -7.06 8.51
C GLY A 173 -14.30 -7.21 7.92
N GLY A 174 -15.10 -8.08 8.53
CA GLY A 174 -16.45 -8.46 8.11
C GLY A 174 -16.45 -9.32 6.84
N SER A 175 -17.62 -9.46 6.23
CA SER A 175 -17.78 -10.24 4.98
C SER A 175 -17.87 -9.35 3.74
N LEU A 176 -17.54 -9.93 2.59
CA LEU A 176 -17.65 -9.33 1.26
C LEU A 176 -18.18 -10.38 0.27
N VAL A 177 -18.97 -9.91 -0.68
CA VAL A 177 -19.30 -10.64 -1.91
C VAL A 177 -18.50 -9.97 -3.02
N GLY A 178 -17.56 -10.70 -3.61
CA GLY A 178 -16.72 -10.27 -4.73
C GLY A 178 -17.04 -11.06 -5.99
N THR A 179 -16.48 -10.66 -7.12
CA THR A 179 -16.65 -11.40 -8.38
C THR A 179 -15.91 -12.73 -8.38
N ASP A 180 -14.85 -12.88 -7.57
CA ASP A 180 -14.11 -14.12 -7.36
C ASP A 180 -14.69 -14.99 -6.21
N GLY A 181 -15.84 -14.61 -5.66
CA GLY A 181 -16.55 -15.36 -4.64
C GLY A 181 -16.78 -14.57 -3.35
N ASN A 182 -17.21 -15.27 -2.30
CA ASN A 182 -17.52 -14.67 -1.01
C ASN A 182 -16.40 -14.95 -0.01
N CYS A 183 -16.01 -13.93 0.75
CA CYS A 183 -14.97 -14.04 1.77
C CYS A 183 -15.40 -13.40 3.09
N THR A 184 -14.88 -13.93 4.19
CA THR A 184 -15.07 -13.41 5.55
C THR A 184 -13.72 -13.16 6.19
N LEU A 185 -13.48 -11.91 6.55
CA LEU A 185 -12.19 -11.42 7.06
C LEU A 185 -12.14 -11.38 8.60
N GLY A 186 -13.17 -11.90 9.27
CA GLY A 186 -13.25 -11.89 10.73
C GLY A 186 -13.60 -10.50 11.31
N PRO A 187 -13.40 -10.28 12.62
CA PRO A 187 -13.69 -9.00 13.26
C PRO A 187 -12.68 -7.89 12.85
N PRO A 188 -13.01 -6.62 13.08
CA PRO A 188 -12.07 -5.52 12.89
C PRO A 188 -10.75 -5.71 13.67
N LEU A 189 -9.63 -5.37 13.05
CA LEU A 189 -8.30 -5.32 13.69
C LEU A 189 -8.02 -3.97 14.36
N THR A 190 -8.99 -3.05 14.45
CA THR A 190 -8.81 -1.67 14.94
C THR A 190 -8.01 -1.59 16.24
N SER A 191 -8.21 -2.51 17.18
CA SER A 191 -7.50 -2.53 18.48
C SER A 191 -6.03 -2.95 18.39
N LYS A 192 -5.61 -3.46 17.24
CA LYS A 192 -4.24 -3.92 16.92
C LYS A 192 -3.52 -2.99 15.95
N ILE A 193 -4.19 -2.00 15.37
CA ILE A 193 -3.57 -1.05 14.44
C ILE A 193 -3.46 0.30 15.13
N ASP A 194 -2.23 0.80 15.26
CA ASP A 194 -1.98 2.12 15.83
C ASP A 194 -2.25 3.21 14.82
N THR A 195 -1.48 3.21 13.73
CA THR A 195 -1.65 4.14 12.62
C THR A 195 -1.98 3.43 11.31
N PHE A 196 -2.94 3.98 10.56
CA PHE A 196 -3.17 3.67 9.16
C PHE A 196 -2.91 4.90 8.29
N VAL A 197 -2.04 4.77 7.29
CA VAL A 197 -1.75 5.82 6.31
C VAL A 197 -2.14 5.36 4.92
N GLY A 198 -3.13 6.02 4.32
CA GLY A 198 -3.51 5.79 2.92
C GLY A 198 -2.90 6.82 1.98
N ILE A 199 -2.14 6.37 0.99
CA ILE A 199 -1.46 7.21 0.00
C ILE A 199 -2.14 7.04 -1.36
N ALA A 200 -2.69 8.12 -1.92
CA ALA A 200 -3.34 8.15 -3.23
C ALA A 200 -4.41 7.07 -3.43
N GLY A 201 -5.16 6.72 -2.37
CA GLY A 201 -6.19 5.69 -2.43
C GLY A 201 -7.44 6.14 -3.20
N PRO A 202 -8.10 5.30 -4.00
CA PRO A 202 -9.38 5.64 -4.65
C PRO A 202 -10.59 5.29 -3.77
N ASN A 203 -10.66 5.83 -2.55
CA ASN A 203 -11.69 5.48 -1.56
C ASN A 203 -13.13 5.85 -1.98
N TYR A 204 -13.29 6.79 -2.90
CA TYR A 204 -14.60 7.18 -3.46
C TYR A 204 -14.70 6.84 -4.96
N GLY A 205 -13.87 5.91 -5.42
CA GLY A 205 -13.83 5.47 -6.81
C GLY A 205 -13.05 6.39 -7.72
N LEU A 206 -12.86 5.92 -8.95
CA LEU A 206 -12.14 6.64 -10.00
C LEU A 206 -13.11 7.15 -11.04
N CYS A 207 -12.95 8.40 -11.44
CA CYS A 207 -13.86 8.99 -12.43
C CYS A 207 -13.83 8.32 -13.79
N VAL A 208 -12.68 7.77 -14.18
CA VAL A 208 -12.56 6.95 -15.40
C VAL A 208 -13.51 5.74 -15.37
N CYS A 209 -13.79 5.18 -14.18
CA CYS A 209 -14.68 4.04 -14.03
C CYS A 209 -16.16 4.38 -14.19
N GLN A 210 -16.54 5.67 -14.20
CA GLN A 210 -17.92 6.09 -14.47
C GLN A 210 -18.41 5.57 -15.84
N LEU A 211 -17.52 5.61 -16.84
CA LEU A 211 -17.83 5.27 -18.23
C LEU A 211 -17.39 3.85 -18.64
N ALA A 212 -16.75 3.12 -17.72
CA ALA A 212 -15.93 1.95 -18.03
C ALA A 212 -16.28 0.73 -17.16
N GLN A 213 -17.55 0.57 -16.79
CA GLN A 213 -17.96 -0.29 -15.67
C GLN A 213 -17.57 -1.76 -15.76
N THR A 214 -17.47 -2.31 -16.96
CA THR A 214 -17.11 -3.73 -17.13
C THR A 214 -15.73 -3.90 -17.73
N VAL A 215 -15.11 -2.82 -18.20
CA VAL A 215 -13.84 -2.86 -18.90
C VAL A 215 -13.09 -1.57 -18.60
N PRO A 216 -12.03 -1.61 -17.77
CA PRO A 216 -11.45 -2.81 -17.16
C PRO A 216 -12.22 -3.33 -15.92
N ALA A 217 -12.02 -4.60 -15.55
CA ALA A 217 -12.79 -5.26 -14.49
C ALA A 217 -12.79 -4.52 -13.14
N TRP A 218 -11.72 -3.81 -12.81
CA TRP A 218 -11.58 -2.96 -11.62
C TRP A 218 -12.47 -1.70 -11.62
N CYS A 219 -13.28 -1.48 -12.65
CA CYS A 219 -14.29 -0.43 -12.70
C CYS A 219 -15.72 -0.92 -12.41
N ASN A 220 -15.90 -2.17 -12.01
CA ASN A 220 -17.22 -2.75 -11.77
C ASN A 220 -17.93 -2.22 -10.51
N ALA A 221 -19.26 -2.31 -10.51
CA ALA A 221 -20.14 -1.80 -9.45
C ALA A 221 -20.30 -2.75 -8.25
N LEU A 222 -19.75 -3.96 -8.28
CA LEU A 222 -19.77 -4.88 -7.14
C LEU A 222 -18.56 -4.64 -6.24
N ASP A 223 -17.36 -4.95 -6.74
CA ASP A 223 -16.12 -4.93 -5.97
C ASP A 223 -15.00 -4.09 -6.61
N GLY A 224 -15.32 -3.34 -7.67
CA GLY A 224 -14.42 -2.40 -8.32
C GLY A 224 -14.46 -0.97 -7.73
N LEU A 225 -13.89 -0.04 -8.47
CA LEU A 225 -13.71 1.38 -8.13
C LEU A 225 -14.76 2.28 -8.77
N TYR A 226 -15.95 1.74 -9.01
CA TYR A 226 -17.04 2.46 -9.63
C TYR A 226 -17.52 3.64 -8.76
N PRO A 227 -17.52 4.88 -9.27
CA PRO A 227 -17.92 6.05 -8.49
C PRO A 227 -19.44 6.31 -8.51
N GLY A 228 -20.23 5.52 -9.23
CA GLY A 228 -21.64 5.79 -9.50
C GLY A 228 -21.88 6.63 -10.77
N TYR A 229 -23.14 6.72 -11.21
CA TYR A 229 -23.51 7.31 -12.52
C TYR A 229 -23.70 8.81 -12.50
N THR A 230 -24.37 9.30 -11.47
CA THR A 230 -24.77 10.69 -11.28
C THR A 230 -24.72 10.98 -9.80
N CYS A 231 -24.57 12.24 -9.43
CA CYS A 231 -24.62 12.68 -8.05
C CYS A 231 -25.46 13.94 -7.97
N GLN A 232 -26.67 13.81 -7.44
CA GLN A 232 -27.69 14.87 -7.50
C GLN A 232 -27.95 15.30 -8.96
N ASP A 233 -27.75 16.57 -9.29
CA ASP A 233 -27.91 17.14 -10.63
C ASP A 233 -26.66 17.02 -11.51
N GLN A 234 -25.55 16.48 -10.97
CA GLN A 234 -24.27 16.42 -11.66
C GLN A 234 -24.12 15.09 -12.41
N LEU A 235 -23.80 15.20 -13.72
CA LEU A 235 -23.71 14.06 -14.63
C LEU A 235 -22.29 13.52 -14.82
N LEU A 236 -21.24 14.32 -14.61
CA LEU A 236 -19.85 13.91 -14.84
C LEU A 236 -19.04 14.10 -13.57
N CYS A 237 -18.50 13.03 -13.02
CA CYS A 237 -17.87 13.06 -11.71
C CYS A 237 -16.59 13.90 -11.64
N GLY A 238 -15.90 14.11 -12.77
CA GLY A 238 -14.70 14.91 -12.88
C GLY A 238 -14.94 16.40 -13.16
N TYR A 239 -16.18 16.78 -13.50
CA TYR A 239 -16.57 18.15 -13.84
C TYR A 239 -17.74 18.57 -12.97
N THR A 240 -17.41 18.90 -11.72
CA THR A 240 -18.40 19.19 -10.68
C THR A 240 -18.51 20.68 -10.39
N SER A 241 -19.73 21.17 -10.18
CA SER A 241 -19.99 22.55 -9.72
C SER A 241 -19.78 22.71 -8.21
N GLY A 242 -19.70 21.60 -7.48
CA GLY A 242 -19.43 21.53 -6.05
C GLY A 242 -19.57 20.11 -5.51
N ASN A 243 -19.37 19.97 -4.20
CA ASN A 243 -19.49 18.69 -3.51
C ASN A 243 -20.94 18.22 -3.52
N CYS A 244 -21.17 16.96 -3.84
CA CYS A 244 -22.50 16.37 -3.74
C CYS A 244 -22.48 15.13 -2.83
N LYS A 245 -23.65 14.73 -2.34
CA LYS A 245 -23.80 13.50 -1.56
C LYS A 245 -24.01 12.34 -2.53
N GLN A 246 -22.92 11.71 -2.91
CA GLN A 246 -23.00 10.55 -3.78
C GLN A 246 -23.45 9.32 -3.00
N GLU A 247 -24.43 8.64 -3.57
CA GLU A 247 -25.05 7.40 -3.08
C GLU A 247 -24.91 6.39 -4.23
N ASN A 248 -24.68 5.10 -3.94
CA ASN A 248 -24.44 4.04 -4.94
C ASN A 248 -23.05 4.09 -5.63
N TYR A 249 -21.99 4.11 -4.84
CA TYR A 249 -20.66 3.66 -5.30
C TYR A 249 -20.71 2.16 -5.63
N SER A 250 -19.57 1.55 -6.01
CA SER A 250 -19.50 0.09 -5.95
C SER A 250 -19.88 -0.44 -4.57
N ALA A 251 -20.48 -1.62 -4.50
CA ALA A 251 -20.93 -2.21 -3.23
C ALA A 251 -19.78 -2.34 -2.21
N LEU A 252 -18.56 -2.62 -2.68
CA LEU A 252 -17.34 -2.59 -1.86
C LEU A 252 -17.09 -1.20 -1.26
N LEU A 253 -17.02 -0.16 -2.09
CA LEU A 253 -16.70 1.21 -1.62
C LEU A 253 -17.81 1.77 -0.73
N GLU A 254 -19.06 1.56 -1.09
CA GLU A 254 -20.21 2.01 -0.30
C GLU A 254 -20.21 1.37 1.09
N LYS A 255 -20.08 0.03 1.15
CA LYS A 255 -20.00 -0.69 2.42
C LYS A 255 -18.80 -0.25 3.25
N LEU A 256 -17.63 -0.09 2.61
CA LEU A 256 -16.40 0.29 3.29
C LEU A 256 -16.47 1.71 3.89
N ASN A 257 -17.11 2.64 3.18
CA ASN A 257 -17.23 4.04 3.60
C ASN A 257 -18.36 4.25 4.62
N ASN A 258 -19.40 3.42 4.61
CA ASN A 258 -20.51 3.48 5.55
C ASN A 258 -20.27 2.66 6.84
N ASP A 259 -19.28 1.78 6.85
CA ASP A 259 -18.92 1.01 8.04
C ASP A 259 -18.33 1.94 9.13
N PRO A 260 -18.92 1.99 10.34
CA PRO A 260 -18.46 2.86 11.42
C PRO A 260 -17.15 2.41 12.07
N ALA A 261 -16.68 1.17 11.83
CA ALA A 261 -15.39 0.71 12.33
C ALA A 261 -14.25 1.56 11.74
N ARG A 262 -13.30 1.94 12.59
CA ARG A 262 -12.09 2.65 12.15
C ARG A 262 -11.04 1.65 11.69
N GLU A 263 -10.22 2.04 10.73
CA GLU A 263 -9.07 1.27 10.27
C GLU A 263 -8.01 1.10 11.37
N ALA A 264 -7.80 2.15 12.16
CA ALA A 264 -6.79 2.26 13.20
C ALA A 264 -7.19 3.30 14.26
N GLU A 265 -6.39 3.44 15.32
CA GLU A 265 -6.54 4.55 16.27
C GLU A 265 -6.31 5.90 15.57
N HIS A 266 -5.22 5.99 14.81
CA HIS A 266 -4.84 7.16 14.01
C HIS A 266 -4.96 6.85 12.52
N VAL A 267 -5.71 7.65 11.77
CA VAL A 267 -5.98 7.45 10.34
C VAL A 267 -5.56 8.70 9.57
N TYR A 268 -4.67 8.55 8.61
CA TYR A 268 -4.17 9.64 7.77
C TYR A 268 -4.34 9.33 6.30
N ALA A 269 -4.53 10.38 5.49
CA ALA A 269 -4.61 10.27 4.05
C ALA A 269 -3.70 11.29 3.36
N MET A 270 -2.96 10.83 2.36
CA MET A 270 -2.09 11.65 1.53
C MET A 270 -2.50 11.53 0.08
N TRP A 271 -2.50 12.63 -0.67
CA TRP A 271 -2.72 12.60 -2.13
C TRP A 271 -2.09 13.82 -2.81
N SER A 272 -2.27 13.91 -4.12
CA SER A 272 -1.72 15.00 -4.92
C SER A 272 -2.76 15.57 -5.87
N ASP A 273 -2.69 16.89 -6.07
CA ASP A 273 -3.49 17.61 -7.05
C ASP A 273 -2.98 17.39 -8.49
N VAL A 274 -1.78 16.84 -8.65
CA VAL A 274 -1.16 16.51 -9.95
C VAL A 274 -1.06 15.01 -10.20
N ASP A 275 -1.78 14.20 -9.42
CA ASP A 275 -1.85 12.74 -9.58
C ASP A 275 -2.47 12.36 -10.94
N GLU A 276 -1.64 11.79 -11.81
CA GLU A 276 -1.98 11.41 -13.18
C GLU A 276 -2.84 10.15 -13.29
N VAL A 277 -2.99 9.38 -12.20
CA VAL A 277 -3.79 8.15 -12.16
C VAL A 277 -5.17 8.43 -11.58
N LEU A 278 -5.23 9.20 -10.49
CA LEU A 278 -6.52 9.61 -9.90
C LEU A 278 -7.28 10.57 -10.83
N LEU A 279 -6.54 11.34 -11.64
CA LEU A 279 -7.05 12.36 -12.56
C LEU A 279 -7.86 13.45 -11.84
N PHE A 280 -8.28 14.48 -12.57
CA PHE A 280 -9.20 15.53 -12.06
C PHE A 280 -8.77 16.14 -10.71
N ARG A 281 -7.46 16.32 -10.49
CA ARG A 281 -6.88 16.79 -9.22
C ARG A 281 -7.21 15.91 -8.01
N GLY A 282 -7.34 14.60 -8.24
CA GLY A 282 -7.72 13.63 -7.22
C GLY A 282 -9.18 13.75 -6.77
N MET A 283 -10.05 14.41 -7.55
CA MET A 283 -11.43 14.67 -7.19
C MET A 283 -12.40 13.72 -7.89
N THR A 284 -13.36 13.19 -7.13
CA THR A 284 -14.52 12.44 -7.61
C THR A 284 -15.77 13.04 -6.97
N TRP A 285 -16.74 13.49 -7.78
CA TRP A 285 -17.98 14.10 -7.28
C TRP A 285 -17.77 15.32 -6.36
N GLY A 286 -16.76 16.14 -6.69
CA GLY A 286 -16.37 17.32 -5.93
C GLY A 286 -15.65 17.00 -4.61
N LYS A 287 -15.28 15.74 -4.34
CA LYS A 287 -14.58 15.35 -3.11
C LYS A 287 -13.25 14.67 -3.44
N PRO A 288 -12.20 14.84 -2.61
CA PRO A 288 -10.95 14.11 -2.82
C PRO A 288 -11.21 12.62 -2.69
N THR A 289 -10.93 11.84 -3.74
CA THR A 289 -11.16 10.40 -3.75
C THR A 289 -10.28 9.67 -2.73
N SER A 290 -9.11 10.22 -2.41
CA SER A 290 -8.20 9.68 -1.39
C SER A 290 -8.55 9.99 0.04
N ARG A 291 -9.57 10.81 0.27
CA ARG A 291 -10.08 11.02 1.62
C ARG A 291 -10.52 9.70 2.24
N ILE A 292 -10.17 9.47 3.50
CA ILE A 292 -10.69 8.35 4.30
C ILE A 292 -11.75 8.90 5.27
N PRO A 293 -12.97 8.32 5.33
CA PRO A 293 -13.95 8.65 6.36
C PRO A 293 -13.35 8.59 7.78
N GLY A 294 -13.52 9.66 8.56
CA GLY A 294 -13.03 9.70 9.94
C GLY A 294 -11.52 9.89 10.13
N MET A 295 -10.75 10.20 9.07
CA MET A 295 -9.32 10.47 9.17
C MET A 295 -9.00 11.63 10.14
N ASN A 296 -7.90 11.48 10.88
CA ASN A 296 -7.36 12.45 11.84
C ASN A 296 -6.66 13.61 11.13
N GLY A 297 -6.04 13.36 9.98
CA GLY A 297 -5.28 14.37 9.25
C GLY A 297 -5.08 14.02 7.78
N ARG A 298 -4.59 15.01 7.03
CA ARG A 298 -4.27 14.84 5.61
C ARG A 298 -3.11 15.72 5.19
N TRP A 299 -2.41 15.28 4.14
CA TRP A 299 -1.41 16.07 3.43
C TRP A 299 -1.68 16.02 1.94
N VAL A 300 -1.52 17.15 1.27
CA VAL A 300 -1.79 17.28 -0.18
C VAL A 300 -0.55 17.83 -0.86
N SER A 301 -0.05 17.11 -1.86
CA SER A 301 1.05 17.55 -2.71
C SER A 301 0.54 18.36 -3.90
N ASP A 302 1.32 19.34 -4.31
CA ASP A 302 1.17 20.09 -5.56
C ASP A 302 2.14 19.63 -6.67
N ARG A 303 2.97 18.60 -6.41
CA ARG A 303 4.11 18.23 -7.28
C ARG A 303 4.30 16.74 -7.53
N ASN A 304 3.89 15.89 -6.60
CA ASN A 304 4.16 14.45 -6.70
C ASN A 304 3.09 13.76 -7.56
N GLY A 305 3.49 13.06 -8.62
CA GLY A 305 2.61 12.13 -9.33
C GLY A 305 2.21 10.91 -8.49
N HIS A 306 1.46 9.97 -9.06
CA HIS A 306 0.83 8.87 -8.33
C HIS A 306 1.82 7.98 -7.57
N VAL A 307 2.87 7.52 -8.25
CA VAL A 307 3.93 6.69 -7.63
C VAL A 307 4.86 7.55 -6.78
N ALA A 308 5.14 8.79 -7.20
CA ALA A 308 5.98 9.72 -6.42
C ALA A 308 5.36 10.08 -5.06
N MET A 309 4.03 10.07 -4.94
CA MET A 309 3.34 10.22 -3.66
C MET A 309 3.72 9.12 -2.66
N LYS A 310 4.03 7.90 -3.12
CA LYS A 310 4.58 6.83 -2.29
C LYS A 310 6.09 6.98 -2.12
N ASP A 311 6.81 7.21 -3.21
CA ASP A 311 8.27 7.11 -3.25
C ASP A 311 9.02 8.28 -2.63
N LEU A 312 8.43 9.48 -2.64
CA LEU A 312 9.08 10.75 -2.27
C LEU A 312 8.44 11.42 -1.05
N THR A 313 7.67 10.66 -0.26
CA THR A 313 7.01 11.15 0.97
C THR A 313 7.38 10.31 2.19
N GLU A 314 8.51 9.62 2.15
CA GLU A 314 9.02 8.74 3.22
C GLU A 314 9.07 9.44 4.60
N LEU A 315 9.44 10.73 4.63
CA LEU A 315 9.39 11.55 5.84
C LEU A 315 7.95 11.67 6.39
N ARG A 316 6.96 11.94 5.54
CA ARG A 316 5.55 12.10 5.98
C ARG A 316 4.96 10.77 6.45
N GLN A 317 5.35 9.68 5.80
CA GLN A 317 5.00 8.32 6.23
C GLN A 317 5.51 8.04 7.64
N PHE A 318 6.77 8.39 7.91
CA PHE A 318 7.38 8.25 9.22
C PHE A 318 6.74 9.16 10.29
N GLU A 319 6.52 10.45 9.99
CA GLU A 319 5.87 11.38 10.92
C GLU A 319 4.45 10.92 11.28
N ALA A 320 3.70 10.39 10.32
CA ALA A 320 2.37 9.88 10.56
C ALA A 320 2.39 8.70 11.54
N VAL A 321 3.30 7.75 11.34
CA VAL A 321 3.45 6.53 12.15
C VAL A 321 4.02 6.81 13.53
N VAL A 322 5.08 7.62 13.62
CA VAL A 322 5.84 7.80 14.87
C VAL A 322 5.35 8.99 15.69
N HIS A 323 4.76 10.00 15.06
CA HIS A 323 4.36 11.26 15.71
C HIS A 323 2.87 11.54 15.62
N HIS A 324 2.10 10.70 14.92
CA HIS A 324 0.67 10.89 14.71
C HIS A 324 0.35 12.28 14.12
N SER A 325 1.18 12.74 13.19
CA SER A 325 1.07 14.08 12.58
C SER A 325 1.51 14.08 11.12
N ILE A 326 0.78 14.79 10.25
CA ILE A 326 1.04 14.88 8.81
C ILE A 326 0.65 16.25 8.26
#